data_AF-A0A944L9N8-F1
#
_entry.id   AF-A0A944L9N8-F1
#
_cell.length_a   1.000
_cell.length_b   1.000
_cell.length_c   1.000
_cell.angle_alpha   90.00
_cell.angle_beta   90.00
_cell.angle_gamma   90.00
#
_symmetry.space_group_name_H-M   'P 1'
#
loop_
_entity.id
_entity.type
_entity.pdbx_description
1 polymer ?
#
loop_
_entity_poly.entity_id
_entity_poly.type
_entity_poly.pdbx_seq_one_letter_code
_entity_poly.pdbx_strand_id
1 'polypeptide(L)'
;MRITCDDGMQGRGESTPFGSTYIASHARGARAGIAELAPALLVRDPRQVDRINEVMDTALVGHNHAKTPLDVACWDSLASRLVCPSASCWAAPLEPPCP
;
A
#
# COMPACT_ATOMS: atom_id res chain seq x y z
N MET A 1 4.52 -4.00 -6.79
CA MET A 1 4.31 -4.94 -5.65
C MET A 1 2.88 -5.46 -5.75
N ARG A 2 2.62 -6.72 -5.35
CA ARG A 2 1.27 -7.31 -5.37
C ARG A 2 0.99 -8.06 -4.08
N ILE A 3 -0.19 -7.85 -3.50
CA ILE A 3 -0.75 -8.70 -2.45
C ILE A 3 -1.74 -9.67 -3.07
N THR A 4 -1.78 -10.89 -2.53
CA THR A 4 -2.75 -11.92 -2.90
C THR A 4 -3.40 -12.40 -1.62
N CYS A 5 -4.72 -12.34 -1.57
CA CYS A 5 -5.52 -12.78 -0.43
C CYS A 5 -5.93 -14.25 -0.60
N ASP A 6 -6.34 -14.88 0.50
CA ASP A 6 -6.85 -16.24 0.55
C ASP A 6 -8.14 -16.44 -0.27
N ASP A 7 -8.98 -15.41 -0.34
CA ASP A 7 -10.21 -15.38 -1.15
C ASP A 7 -9.96 -15.11 -2.66
N GLY A 8 -8.70 -15.04 -3.08
CA GLY A 8 -8.30 -14.81 -4.48
C GLY A 8 -8.25 -13.34 -4.89
N MET A 9 -8.59 -12.40 -4.01
CA MET A 9 -8.41 -10.97 -4.29
C MET A 9 -6.95 -10.60 -4.47
N GLN A 10 -6.72 -9.60 -5.32
CA GLN A 10 -5.39 -9.06 -5.57
C GLN A 10 -5.44 -7.55 -5.44
N GLY A 11 -4.37 -7.00 -4.86
CA GLY A 11 -4.14 -5.57 -4.79
C GLY A 11 -2.75 -5.24 -5.29
N ARG A 12 -2.60 -4.11 -5.98
CA ARG A 12 -1.34 -3.63 -6.53
C ARG A 12 -0.94 -2.31 -5.90
N GLY A 13 0.35 -2.21 -5.62
CA GLY A 13 0.96 -0.98 -5.12
C GLY A 13 2.35 -0.78 -5.71
N GLU A 14 2.77 0.47 -5.78
CA GLU A 14 4.04 0.87 -6.37
C GLU A 14 4.76 1.90 -5.48
N SER A 15 6.09 1.83 -5.52
CA SER A 15 6.97 2.82 -4.91
C SER A 15 8.14 3.05 -5.84
N THR A 16 8.29 4.28 -6.31
CA THR A 16 9.30 4.72 -7.26
C THR A 16 10.09 5.90 -6.71
N PRO A 17 11.03 5.66 -5.78
CA PRO A 17 11.89 6.71 -5.26
C PRO A 17 12.69 7.37 -6.39
N PHE A 18 12.78 8.70 -6.39
CA PHE A 18 13.50 9.47 -7.41
C PHE A 18 15.02 9.39 -7.20
N GLY A 19 15.60 8.27 -7.59
CA GLY A 19 17.00 7.96 -7.32
C GLY A 19 17.28 7.67 -5.85
N SER A 20 18.54 7.77 -5.44
CA SER A 20 19.00 7.52 -4.06
C SER A 20 19.44 8.79 -3.33
N THR A 21 19.38 9.94 -4.00
CA THR A 21 19.95 11.20 -3.50
C THR A 21 18.91 12.30 -3.30
N TYR A 22 17.68 12.12 -3.78
CA TYR A 22 16.64 13.14 -3.70
C TYR A 22 16.01 13.24 -2.30
N ILE A 23 15.72 12.09 -1.69
CA ILE A 23 15.16 11.97 -0.35
C ILE A 23 15.70 10.69 0.30
N ALA A 24 15.48 10.49 1.61
CA ALA A 24 15.81 9.27 2.35
C ALA A 24 14.94 8.07 1.91
N SER A 25 15.06 7.68 0.65
CA SER A 25 14.33 6.62 -0.02
C SER A 25 15.09 6.17 -1.26
N HIS A 26 15.15 4.85 -1.49
CA HIS A 26 15.73 4.29 -2.70
C HIS A 26 15.14 2.90 -2.98
N ALA A 27 15.16 2.46 -4.24
CA ALA A 27 14.50 1.22 -4.67
C ALA A 27 14.98 -0.04 -3.92
N ARG A 28 16.27 -0.09 -3.54
CA ARG A 28 16.81 -1.20 -2.72
C ARG A 28 16.26 -1.18 -1.29
N GLY A 29 16.15 0.00 -0.67
CA GLY A 29 15.60 0.17 0.68
C GLY A 29 14.12 -0.18 0.72
N ALA A 30 13.36 0.22 -0.31
CA ALA A 30 11.95 -0.16 -0.46
C ALA A 30 11.75 -1.69 -0.45
N ARG A 31 12.54 -2.42 -1.25
CA ARG A 31 12.47 -3.89 -1.29
C ARG A 31 12.88 -4.54 0.03
N ALA A 32 13.93 -4.02 0.67
CA ALA A 32 14.37 -4.52 1.98
C ALA A 32 13.31 -4.29 3.06
N GLY A 33 12.70 -3.10 3.12
CA GLY A 33 11.62 -2.80 4.06
C GLY A 33 10.38 -3.65 3.83
N ILE A 34 10.00 -3.91 2.57
CA ILE A 34 8.89 -4.83 2.26
C ILE A 34 9.20 -6.26 2.73
N ALA A 35 10.43 -6.73 2.53
CA ALA A 35 10.84 -8.06 2.99
C ALA A 35 10.79 -8.19 4.52
N GLU A 36 11.17 -7.13 5.23
CA GLU A 36 11.09 -7.06 6.70
C GLU A 36 9.63 -7.05 7.19
N LEU A 37 8.75 -6.33 6.50
CA LEU A 37 7.34 -6.21 6.88
C LEU A 37 6.51 -7.46 6.54
N ALA A 38 6.89 -8.22 5.51
CA ALA A 38 6.08 -9.32 4.99
C ALA A 38 5.66 -10.37 6.05
N PRO A 39 6.54 -10.86 6.95
CA PRO A 39 6.15 -11.84 7.96
C PRO A 39 5.06 -11.35 8.93
N ALA A 40 5.06 -10.05 9.25
CA ALA A 40 4.06 -9.46 10.15
C ALA A 40 2.68 -9.32 9.49
N LEU A 41 2.62 -9.31 8.16
CA LEU A 41 1.42 -9.00 7.38
C LEU A 41 0.72 -10.25 6.79
N LEU A 42 1.42 -11.37 6.60
CA LEU A 42 0.89 -12.57 5.91
C LEU A 42 -0.38 -13.19 6.52
N VAL A 43 -0.70 -12.93 7.78
CA VAL A 43 -1.89 -13.48 8.49
C VAL A 43 -2.90 -12.37 8.83
N ARG A 44 -2.74 -11.18 8.26
CA ARG A 44 -3.60 -10.03 8.55
C ARG A 44 -4.60 -9.83 7.43
N ASP A 45 -5.80 -9.38 7.81
CA ASP A 45 -6.86 -9.04 6.88
C ASP A 45 -6.54 -7.69 6.20
N PRO A 46 -6.30 -7.66 4.88
CA PRO A 46 -5.92 -6.43 4.17
C PRO A 46 -7.06 -5.41 4.11
N ARG A 47 -8.30 -5.80 4.46
CA ARG A 47 -9.45 -4.90 4.52
C ARG A 47 -9.40 -3.97 5.74
N GLN A 48 -8.65 -4.35 6.76
CA GLN A 48 -8.48 -3.57 7.98
C GLN A 48 -7.25 -2.67 7.85
N VAL A 49 -7.30 -1.74 6.89
CA VAL A 49 -6.14 -0.92 6.50
C VAL A 49 -5.50 -0.21 7.70
N ASP A 50 -6.31 0.33 8.62
CA ASP A 50 -5.80 0.96 9.85
C ASP A 50 -4.98 -0.01 10.71
N ARG A 51 -5.43 -1.25 10.86
CA ARG A 51 -4.71 -2.30 11.59
C ARG A 51 -3.44 -2.72 10.87
N ILE A 52 -3.46 -2.75 9.55
CA ILE A 52 -2.27 -3.01 8.74
C ILE A 52 -1.24 -1.89 8.95
N ASN A 53 -1.66 -0.63 8.95
CA ASN A 53 -0.80 0.51 9.23
C ASN A 53 -0.22 0.46 10.65
N GLU A 54 -1.02 0.15 11.67
CA GLU A 54 -0.54 -0.05 13.05
C GLU A 54 0.53 -1.16 13.15
N VAL A 55 0.31 -2.28 12.46
CA VAL A 55 1.28 -3.39 12.41
C VAL A 55 2.56 -2.95 11.72
N MET A 56 2.46 -2.24 10.59
CA MET A 56 3.63 -1.71 9.87
C MET A 56 4.42 -0.71 10.71
N ASP A 57 3.74 0.17 11.45
CA ASP A 57 4.37 1.15 12.34
C ASP A 57 5.05 0.50 13.54
N THR A 58 4.48 -0.58 14.07
CA THR A 58 5.09 -1.36 15.15
C THR A 58 6.30 -2.16 14.66
N ALA A 59 6.23 -2.71 13.45
CA ALA A 59 7.28 -3.59 12.91
C ALA A 59 8.48 -2.81 12.35
N LEU A 60 8.27 -1.65 11.74
CA LEU A 60 9.34 -0.87 11.11
C LEU A 60 9.11 0.63 11.27
N VAL A 61 9.96 1.30 12.05
CA VAL A 61 9.87 2.75 12.24
C VAL A 61 10.23 3.50 10.95
N GLY A 62 9.42 4.48 10.57
CA GLY A 62 9.61 5.27 9.36
C GLY A 62 9.40 4.45 8.08
N HIS A 63 10.38 4.49 7.16
CA HIS A 63 10.38 3.73 5.90
C HIS A 63 9.06 3.83 5.10
N ASN A 64 8.47 5.03 5.06
CA ASN A 64 7.19 5.25 4.37
C ASN A 64 7.24 4.79 2.91
N HIS A 65 8.38 4.95 2.24
CA HIS A 65 8.58 4.45 0.88
C HIS A 65 8.43 2.92 0.72
N ALA A 66 8.60 2.12 1.78
CA ALA A 66 8.31 0.70 1.79
C ALA A 66 6.86 0.38 2.21
N LYS A 67 6.27 1.21 3.08
CA LYS A 67 4.89 1.05 3.59
C LYS A 67 3.82 1.53 2.60
N THR A 68 4.05 2.64 1.91
CA THR A 68 3.13 3.20 0.91
C THR A 68 2.66 2.18 -0.12
N PRO A 69 3.52 1.37 -0.78
CA PRO A 69 3.04 0.38 -1.73
C PRO A 69 2.22 -0.75 -1.07
N LEU A 70 2.43 -1.03 0.22
CA LEU A 70 1.63 -1.99 0.98
C LEU A 70 0.23 -1.44 1.28
N ASP A 71 0.15 -0.21 1.77
CA ASP A 71 -1.10 0.51 2.04
C ASP A 71 -1.94 0.66 0.77
N VAL A 72 -1.34 1.15 -0.32
CA VAL A 72 -2.02 1.31 -1.62
C VAL A 72 -2.53 -0.04 -2.14
N ALA A 73 -1.75 -1.12 -2.00
CA ALA A 73 -2.21 -2.44 -2.42
C ALA A 73 -3.39 -2.94 -1.58
N CYS A 74 -3.44 -2.64 -0.28
CA CYS A 74 -4.59 -2.99 0.58
C CYS A 74 -5.84 -2.24 0.11
N TRP A 75 -5.73 -0.95 -0.18
CA TRP A 75 -6.83 -0.16 -0.75
C TRP A 75 -7.28 -0.63 -2.13
N ASP A 76 -6.36 -1.01 -3.01
CA ASP A 76 -6.69 -1.54 -4.34
C ASP A 76 -7.46 -2.87 -4.25
N SER A 77 -7.10 -3.73 -3.29
CA SER A 77 -7.84 -4.97 -3.04
C SER A 77 -9.26 -4.72 -2.53
N LEU A 78 -9.46 -3.68 -1.70
CA LEU A 78 -10.77 -3.22 -1.24
C LEU A 78 -11.60 -2.65 -2.41
N ALA A 79 -10.99 -1.82 -3.25
CA ALA A 79 -11.65 -1.24 -4.41
C ALA A 79 -12.09 -2.32 -5.41
N SER A 80 -11.32 -3.39 -5.57
CA SER A 80 -11.71 -4.52 -6.43
C SER A 80 -12.99 -5.24 -5.97
N ARG A 81 -13.35 -5.14 -4.68
CA ARG A 81 -14.61 -5.68 -4.13
C ARG A 81 -15.79 -4.72 -4.26
N LEU A 82 -15.52 -3.42 -4.24
CA LEU A 82 -16.55 -2.39 -4.36
C LEU A 82 -16.82 -2.21 -5.87
N VAL A 83 -18.09 -2.16 -6.29
CA VAL A 83 -18.43 -1.81 -7.68
C VAL A 83 -18.24 -0.30 -7.87
N CYS A 84 -17.01 0.17 -7.67
CA CYS A 84 -16.63 1.57 -7.77
C CYS A 84 -15.14 1.65 -8.11
N PRO A 85 -14.74 2.43 -9.14
CA PRO A 85 -13.34 2.74 -9.38
C PRO A 85 -12.71 3.33 -8.12
N SER A 86 -11.45 2.99 -7.83
CA SER A 86 -10.75 3.40 -6.60
C SER A 86 -10.92 4.89 -6.26
N ALA A 87 -10.88 5.78 -7.26
CA ALA A 87 -11.07 7.22 -7.08
C ALA A 87 -12.44 7.61 -6.48
N SER A 88 -13.53 6.92 -6.83
CA SER A 88 -14.88 7.28 -6.35
C SER A 88 -15.14 6.82 -4.91
N CYS A 89 -14.43 5.81 -4.42
CA CYS A 89 -14.48 5.43 -3.01
C CYS A 89 -13.77 6.44 -2.09
N TRP A 90 -12.92 7.30 -2.65
CA TRP A 90 -12.10 8.28 -1.92
C TRP A 90 -12.75 9.67 -1.90
N ALA A 91 -13.83 9.87 -2.67
CA ALA A 91 -14.38 11.19 -2.95
C ALA A 91 -15.64 11.51 -2.11
N ALA A 92 -15.52 12.48 -1.19
CA ALA A 92 -16.47 13.60 -1.21
C ALA A 92 -16.27 14.37 -2.53
N PRO A 93 -17.27 15.07 -3.12
CA PRO A 93 -17.20 15.54 -4.51
C PRO A 93 -16.00 16.48 -4.72
N LEU A 94 -14.91 15.94 -5.27
CA LEU A 94 -13.75 16.68 -5.71
C LEU A 94 -13.88 16.87 -7.22
N GLU A 95 -13.45 18.04 -7.67
CA GLU A 95 -13.70 18.68 -8.97
C GLU A 95 -13.67 17.78 -10.21
N PRO A 96 -14.37 18.17 -11.29
CA PRO A 96 -14.35 17.43 -12.55
C PRO A 96 -12.92 17.25 -13.09
N PRO A 97 -12.66 16.16 -13.82
CA PRO A 97 -11.32 15.86 -14.34
C PRO A 97 -10.78 17.01 -15.20
N CYS A 98 -9.50 17.32 -15.03
CA CYS A 98 -8.74 18.26 -15.87
C CYS A 98 -8.86 17.83 -17.35
N PRO A 99 -9.11 18.78 -18.30
CA PRO A 99 -9.30 18.47 -19.72
C PRO A 99 -8.12 17.78 -20.39
#